data_AF-S4RTM9-F1
#
_entry.id   AF-S4RTM9-F1
#
_cell.length_a   1.000
_cell.length_b   1.000
_cell.length_c   1.000
_cell.angle_alpha   90.00
_cell.angle_beta   90.00
_cell.angle_gamma   90.00
#
_symmetry.space_group_name_H-M   'P 1'
#
loop_
_entity.id
_entity.type
_entity.pdbx_description
1 polymer ?
#
loop_
_entity_poly.entity_id
_entity_poly.type
_entity_poly.pdbx_seq_one_letter_code
_entity_poly.pdbx_strand_id
1 'polypeptide(L)'
;VQFEKAEKILSVDVGNEGSAFVEILVGNSSSNDSDFQALLSASCFMSPAESRSSLQRSRVRMFGPELLCRSVREQRWDRARVVCRQPYN
;
A
#
# COMPACT_ATOMS: atom_id res chain seq x y z
N VAL A 1 -2.23 9.16 -5.29
CA VAL A 1 -2.28 10.24 -4.27
C VAL A 1 -1.04 11.11 -4.43
N GLN A 2 -1.21 12.43 -4.43
CA GLN A 2 -0.13 13.41 -4.45
C GLN A 2 -0.12 14.14 -3.10
N PHE A 3 1.04 14.23 -2.46
CA PHE A 3 1.27 14.99 -1.23
C PHE A 3 1.69 16.43 -1.57
N GLU A 4 1.47 17.35 -0.63
CA GLU A 4 1.82 18.78 -0.80
C GLU A 4 3.33 19.00 -1.00
N LYS A 5 4.16 18.15 -0.39
CA LYS A 5 5.62 18.19 -0.51
C LYS A 5 6.22 16.79 -0.38
N ALA A 6 7.46 16.63 -0.85
CA ALA A 6 8.19 15.37 -0.74
C ALA A 6 8.64 15.11 0.71
N GLU A 7 8.18 14.01 1.29
CA GLU A 7 8.44 13.63 2.69
C GLU A 7 8.88 12.17 2.82
N LYS A 8 9.47 11.84 3.98
CA LYS A 8 9.76 10.45 4.36
C LYS A 8 8.49 9.82 4.93
N ILE A 9 8.19 8.60 4.52
CA ILE A 9 7.04 7.87 5.03
C ILE A 9 7.49 6.97 6.20
N LEU A 10 7.04 7.30 7.41
CA LEU A 10 7.42 6.60 8.64
C LEU A 10 6.62 5.32 8.87
N SER A 11 5.32 5.38 8.64
CA SER A 11 4.39 4.27 8.84
C SER A 11 3.24 4.43 7.86
N VAL A 12 2.52 3.33 7.63
CA VAL A 12 1.31 3.34 6.81
C VAL A 12 0.22 2.56 7.51
N ASP A 13 -0.94 3.18 7.68
CA ASP A 13 -2.13 2.51 8.20
C ASP A 13 -3.14 2.35 7.06
N VAL A 14 -3.64 1.14 6.89
CA VAL A 14 -4.55 0.80 5.79
C VAL A 14 -5.83 0.24 6.36
N GLY A 15 -6.93 0.95 6.15
CA GLY A 15 -8.28 0.40 6.27
C GLY A 15 -8.67 -0.27 4.96
N ASN A 16 -8.94 -1.58 5.00
CA ASN A 16 -9.46 -2.29 3.85
C ASN A 16 -10.95 -2.01 3.66
N GLU A 17 -11.43 -2.19 2.43
CA GLU A 17 -12.86 -2.30 2.14
C GLU A 17 -13.03 -3.33 1.02
N GLY A 18 -12.77 -4.60 1.34
CA GLY A 18 -13.04 -5.73 0.44
C GLY A 18 -11.90 -6.15 -0.51
N SER A 19 -10.68 -5.64 -0.35
CA SER A 19 -9.52 -6.08 -1.13
C SER A 19 -8.81 -7.27 -0.47
N ALA A 20 -8.37 -8.25 -1.27
CA ALA A 20 -7.59 -9.38 -0.76
C ALA A 20 -6.13 -8.98 -0.52
N PHE A 21 -5.56 -8.20 -1.42
CA PHE A 21 -4.20 -7.69 -1.32
C PHE A 21 -4.17 -6.18 -1.51
N VAL A 22 -3.35 -5.51 -0.71
CA VAL A 22 -3.02 -4.10 -0.88
C VAL A 22 -1.51 -3.95 -0.97
N GLU A 23 -1.05 -3.22 -1.98
CA GLU A 23 0.34 -2.86 -2.20
C GLU A 23 0.45 -1.33 -2.26
N ILE A 24 1.56 -0.79 -1.72
CA ILE A 24 1.81 0.65 -1.76
C ILE A 24 3.13 0.92 -2.44
N LEU A 25 3.04 1.65 -3.53
CA LEU A 25 4.16 2.10 -4.33
C LEU A 25 4.32 3.61 -4.13
N VAL A 26 5.55 4.10 -4.22
CA VAL A 26 5.88 5.52 -4.05
C VAL A 26 6.72 6.02 -5.21
N GLY A 27 6.59 7.30 -5.52
CA GLY A 27 7.30 7.96 -6.60
C GLY A 27 7.39 9.46 -6.35
N ASN A 28 7.99 10.17 -7.29
CA ASN A 28 8.02 11.63 -7.30
C ASN A 28 7.09 12.19 -8.39
N SER A 29 6.80 13.48 -8.34
CA SER A 29 5.93 14.16 -9.31
C SER A 29 6.46 14.10 -10.74
N SER A 30 7.79 14.00 -10.88
CA SER A 30 8.50 13.77 -12.14
C SER A 30 8.61 12.29 -12.57
N SER A 31 8.23 11.34 -11.70
CA SER A 31 8.30 9.91 -11.98
C SER A 31 7.24 9.49 -12.99
N ASN A 32 7.64 8.66 -13.95
CA ASN A 32 6.71 7.92 -14.80
C ASN A 32 6.17 6.69 -14.05
N ASP A 33 5.18 6.03 -14.65
CA ASP A 33 4.55 4.84 -14.07
C ASP A 33 5.53 3.70 -13.75
N SER A 34 6.59 3.55 -14.55
CA SER A 34 7.66 2.56 -14.36
C SER A 34 8.57 2.84 -13.16
N ASP A 35 8.61 4.08 -12.68
CA ASP A 35 9.62 4.54 -11.73
C ASP A 35 9.14 4.44 -10.28
N PHE A 36 7.88 4.00 -10.09
CA PHE A 36 7.30 3.76 -8.78
C PHE A 36 8.01 2.58 -8.09
N GLN A 37 8.40 2.79 -6.83
CA GLN A 37 9.09 1.80 -6.02
C GLN A 37 8.17 1.24 -4.94
N ALA A 38 8.26 -0.06 -4.66
CA ALA A 38 7.44 -0.70 -3.64
C ALA A 38 7.89 -0.29 -2.22
N LEU A 39 7.07 0.53 -1.55
CA LEU A 39 7.26 0.86 -0.14
C LEU A 39 6.68 -0.25 0.75
N LEU A 40 5.47 -0.71 0.45
CA LEU A 40 4.81 -1.85 1.09
C LEU A 40 4.52 -2.90 0.03
N SER A 41 5.13 -4.07 0.15
CA SER A 41 4.83 -5.22 -0.70
C SER A 41 3.38 -5.69 -0.53
N ALA A 42 2.85 -6.38 -1.54
CA ALA A 42 1.49 -6.90 -1.54
C ALA A 42 1.15 -7.65 -0.24
N SER A 43 0.32 -7.01 0.59
CA SER A 43 -0.04 -7.45 1.92
C SER A 43 -1.46 -7.99 1.94
N CYS A 44 -1.65 -9.16 2.54
CA CYS A 44 -2.95 -9.83 2.60
C CYS A 44 -3.89 -9.18 3.63
N PHE A 45 -5.09 -8.80 3.21
CA PHE A 45 -6.17 -8.31 4.06
C PHE A 45 -7.35 -9.27 4.14
N MET A 46 -7.54 -10.10 3.10
CA MET A 46 -8.57 -11.14 3.09
C MET A 46 -7.97 -12.42 2.50
N SER A 47 -8.23 -13.54 3.17
CA SER A 47 -8.02 -14.87 2.61
C SER A 47 -8.97 -15.12 1.43
N PRO A 48 -8.70 -16.15 0.59
CA PRO A 48 -9.62 -16.51 -0.49
C PRO A 48 -11.04 -16.86 0.00
N ALA A 49 -11.17 -17.48 1.18
CA ALA A 49 -12.45 -17.84 1.77
C ALA A 49 -13.24 -16.60 2.25
N GLU A 50 -12.57 -15.67 2.95
CA GLU A 50 -13.17 -14.39 3.35
C GLU A 50 -13.58 -13.57 2.14
N SER A 51 -12.78 -13.59 1.08
CA SER A 51 -13.05 -12.86 -0.16
C SER A 51 -14.32 -13.36 -0.85
N ARG A 52 -14.44 -14.67 -1.09
CA ARG A 52 -15.65 -15.29 -1.69
C ARG A 52 -16.90 -15.13 -0.85
N SER A 53 -16.76 -15.23 0.47
CA SER A 53 -17.89 -15.07 1.40
C SER A 53 -18.24 -13.60 1.68
N SER A 54 -17.42 -12.65 1.21
CA SER A 54 -17.59 -11.22 1.43
C SER A 54 -17.65 -10.82 2.92
N LEU A 55 -17.02 -11.61 3.79
CA LEU A 55 -16.92 -11.35 5.22
C LEU A 55 -15.63 -10.59 5.55
N GLN A 56 -15.62 -9.87 6.67
CA GLN A 56 -14.43 -9.14 7.20
C GLN A 56 -13.78 -8.15 6.21
N ARG A 57 -14.60 -7.42 5.45
CA ARG A 57 -14.12 -6.46 4.43
C ARG A 57 -13.34 -5.28 5.01
N SER A 58 -13.63 -4.89 6.24
CA SER A 58 -13.15 -3.63 6.85
C SER A 58 -11.94 -3.79 7.78
N ARG A 59 -11.08 -4.79 7.52
CA ARG A 59 -9.88 -5.04 8.34
C ARG A 59 -8.90 -3.88 8.24
N VAL A 60 -8.46 -3.36 9.39
CA VAL A 60 -7.39 -2.36 9.47
C VAL A 60 -6.07 -3.04 9.79
N ARG A 61 -4.99 -2.65 9.12
CA ARG A 61 -3.62 -3.08 9.43
C ARG A 61 -2.70 -1.87 9.49
N MET A 62 -1.82 -1.87 10.49
CA MET A 62 -0.79 -0.86 10.70
C MET A 62 0.56 -1.44 10.25
N PHE A 63 1.31 -0.69 9.46
CA PHE A 63 2.63 -1.07 8.97
C PHE A 63 3.65 -0.09 9.52
N GLY A 64 4.34 -0.51 10.58
CA GLY A 64 5.44 0.24 11.17
C GLY A 64 6.69 0.26 10.29
N PRO A 65 7.70 1.06 10.67
CA PRO A 65 8.99 1.16 9.97
C PRO A 65 9.63 -0.15 9.52
N GLU A 66 9.53 -1.17 10.37
CA GLU A 66 10.09 -2.50 10.21
C GLU A 66 9.38 -3.34 9.14
N LEU A 67 8.13 -2.99 8.81
CA LEU A 67 7.33 -3.65 7.79
C LEU A 67 7.39 -2.95 6.42
N LEU A 68 8.10 -1.83 6.32
CA LEU A 68 8.29 -1.06 5.09
C LEU A 68 9.67 -1.32 4.48
N CYS A 69 9.78 -1.20 3.16
CA CYS A 69 11.05 -1.34 2.47
C CYS A 69 12.02 -0.23 2.91
N ARG A 70 13.07 -0.60 3.64
CA ARG A 70 14.01 0.35 4.25
C ARG A 70 14.69 1.28 3.24
N SER A 71 15.15 0.76 2.10
CA SER A 71 15.82 1.57 1.08
C SER A 71 14.89 2.61 0.45
N VAL A 72 13.60 2.30 0.37
CA VAL A 72 12.56 3.19 -0.18
C VAL A 72 12.11 4.20 0.87
N ARG A 73 11.84 3.78 2.12
CA ARG A 73 11.34 4.68 3.18
C ARG A 73 12.32 5.80 3.56
N GLU A 74 13.62 5.56 3.40
CA GLU A 74 14.66 6.55 3.75
C GLU A 74 14.76 7.70 2.75
N GLN A 75 14.13 7.55 1.59
CA GLN A 75 14.00 8.59 0.58
C GLN A 75 12.75 9.44 0.81
N ARG A 76 12.66 10.56 0.10
CA ARG A 76 11.49 11.45 0.14
C ARG A 76 10.64 11.27 -1.11
N TRP A 77 9.33 11.23 -0.91
CA TRP A 77 8.36 10.98 -1.97
C TRP A 77 7.20 11.97 -1.85
N ASP A 78 6.71 12.45 -2.99
CA ASP A 78 5.51 13.30 -3.06
C ASP A 78 4.33 12.57 -3.73
N ARG A 79 4.51 11.33 -4.22
CA ARG A 79 3.44 10.49 -4.75
C ARG A 79 3.38 9.14 -4.08
N ALA A 80 2.15 8.69 -3.83
CA ALA A 80 1.84 7.33 -3.44
C ALA A 80 0.77 6.73 -4.37
N ARG A 81 0.97 5.49 -4.77
CA ARG A 81 0.04 4.67 -5.56
C ARG A 81 -0.36 3.47 -4.72
N VAL A 82 -1.66 3.36 -4.46
CA VAL A 82 -2.24 2.24 -3.71
C VAL A 82 -2.84 1.29 -4.73
N VAL A 83 -2.38 0.05 -4.72
CA VAL A 83 -2.88 -1.00 -5.62
C VAL A 83 -3.67 -2.00 -4.81
N CYS A 84 -4.98 -2.00 -5.02
CA CYS A 84 -5.92 -2.91 -4.41
C CYS A 84 -6.23 -4.05 -5.39
N ARG A 85 -6.09 -5.30 -4.95
CA ARG A 85 -6.38 -6.49 -5.77
C ARG A 85 -7.35 -7.40 -5.04
N GLN A 86 -8.36 -7.88 -5.77
CA GLN A 86 -9.32 -8.87 -5.30
C GLN A 86 -9.50 -9.94 -6.36
N PRO A 87 -8.59 -10.94 -6.44
CA PRO A 87 -8.63 -11.97 -7.47
C PRO A 87 -9.59 -13.12 -7.15
N TYR A 88 -10.17 -13.16 -5.94
CA TYR A 88 -10.94 -14.31 -5.45
C TYR A 88 -12.45 -14.11 -5.49
N ASN A 89 -12.92 -12.98 -6.01
CA ASN A 89 -14.32 -12.64 -6.10
C ASN A 89 -14.70 -12.44 -7.57
#